data_AF-A0A510JRY8-F1
#
_entry.id   AF-A0A510JRY8-F1
#
_cell.length_a   1.000
_cell.length_b   1.000
_cell.length_c   1.000
_cell.angle_alpha   90.00
_cell.angle_beta   90.00
_cell.angle_gamma   90.00
#
_symmetry.space_group_name_H-M   'P 1'
#
loop_
_entity.id
_entity.type
_entity.pdbx_description
1 polymer ?
#
loop_
_entity_poly.entity_id
_entity_poly.type
_entity_poly.pdbx_seq_one_letter_code
_entity_poly.pdbx_strand_id
1 'polypeptide(L)'
;MDNNRISEQKSIAGLRANAAAFLVNLSFFTIIGGLIVPIFALILEDKNSFVRSYAKQTMAIWVLLIVSGVLNFIIIIGNILYFIIFIVLAILQIIATISSILEKEFKIPYVEKIINLLFLH
;
A
#
# COMPACT_ATOMS: atom_id res chain seq x y z
N MET A 1 22.30 5.89 -16.37
CA MET A 1 21.28 5.50 -15.38
C MET A 1 21.13 4.00 -15.51
N ASP A 2 21.46 3.25 -14.46
CA ASP A 2 21.45 1.78 -14.50
C ASP A 2 20.03 1.32 -14.81
N ASN A 3 19.83 0.81 -16.02
CA ASN A 3 18.55 0.33 -16.53
C ASN A 3 18.31 -1.11 -16.02
N ASN A 4 18.56 -1.32 -14.73
CA ASN A 4 18.47 -2.63 -14.09
C ASN A 4 17.01 -2.90 -13.75
N ARG A 5 16.58 -4.13 -14.03
CA ARG A 5 15.22 -4.59 -13.79
C ARG A 5 14.86 -4.42 -12.31
N ILE A 6 13.59 -4.17 -11.98
CA ILE A 6 13.16 -4.02 -10.58
C ILE A 6 13.51 -5.28 -9.76
N SER A 7 13.43 -6.45 -10.38
CA SER A 7 13.81 -7.71 -9.75
C SER A 7 15.31 -7.90 -9.51
N GLU A 8 16.18 -7.11 -10.15
CA GLU A 8 17.64 -7.13 -9.93
C GLU A 8 18.05 -6.19 -8.79
N GLN A 9 17.19 -5.24 -8.43
CA GLN A 9 17.42 -4.32 -7.34
C GLN A 9 17.19 -5.04 -6.01
N LYS A 10 18.22 -5.08 -5.16
CA LYS A 10 18.07 -5.48 -3.75
C LYS A 10 17.38 -4.37 -2.97
N SER A 11 16.58 -4.78 -2.00
CA SER A 11 15.75 -3.95 -1.13
C SER A 11 15.90 -4.47 0.32
N ILE A 12 14.83 -4.39 1.10
CA ILE A 12 14.75 -4.72 2.53
C ILE A 12 15.34 -6.11 2.79
N ALA A 13 16.31 -6.20 3.70
CA ALA A 13 16.97 -7.43 4.10
C ALA A 13 17.54 -8.27 2.93
N GLY A 14 17.89 -7.64 1.80
CA GLY A 14 18.42 -8.31 0.61
C GLY A 14 17.35 -8.94 -0.29
N LEU A 15 16.06 -8.78 0.03
CA LEU A 15 14.96 -9.19 -0.82
C LEU A 15 14.97 -8.39 -2.13
N ARG A 16 14.53 -9.00 -3.24
CA ARG A 16 14.34 -8.27 -4.50
C ARG A 16 13.24 -7.23 -4.34
N ALA A 17 13.39 -6.06 -4.98
CA ALA A 17 12.45 -4.96 -4.82
C ALA A 17 11.01 -5.34 -5.21
N ASN A 18 10.82 -6.14 -6.27
CA ASN A 18 9.50 -6.64 -6.65
C ASN A 18 8.86 -7.53 -5.58
N ALA A 19 9.65 -8.40 -4.94
CA ALA A 19 9.19 -9.26 -3.86
C ALA A 19 8.91 -8.48 -2.57
N ALA A 20 9.73 -7.47 -2.25
CA ALA A 20 9.49 -6.58 -1.12
C ALA A 20 8.17 -5.79 -1.30
N ALA A 21 7.97 -5.19 -2.47
CA ALA A 21 6.73 -4.50 -2.81
C ALA A 21 5.52 -5.44 -2.81
N PHE A 22 5.69 -6.69 -3.25
CA PHE A 22 4.64 -7.71 -3.15
C PHE A 22 4.22 -7.97 -1.71
N LEU A 23 5.17 -8.22 -0.81
CA LEU A 23 4.87 -8.45 0.61
C LEU A 23 4.22 -7.23 1.26
N VAL A 24 4.68 -6.04 0.91
CA VAL A 24 4.05 -4.77 1.35
C VAL A 24 2.61 -4.71 0.90
N ASN A 25 2.32 -4.95 -0.38
CA ASN A 25 0.94 -4.91 -0.86
C ASN A 25 0.06 -6.02 -0.26
N LEU A 26 0.60 -7.24 -0.15
CA LEU A 26 -0.10 -8.40 0.39
C LEU A 26 -0.47 -8.20 1.86
N SER A 27 0.36 -7.46 2.61
CA SER A 27 0.11 -7.15 4.02
C SER A 27 -1.25 -6.47 4.24
N PHE A 28 -1.81 -5.81 3.23
CA PHE A 28 -3.15 -5.22 3.32
C PHE A 28 -4.22 -6.23 3.71
N PHE A 29 -4.09 -7.50 3.35
CA PHE A 29 -5.09 -8.53 3.68
C PHE A 29 -4.90 -9.13 5.07
N THR A 30 -3.98 -8.58 5.88
CA THR A 30 -3.72 -9.03 7.24
C THR A 30 -4.19 -7.96 8.23
N ILE A 31 -4.81 -8.38 9.34
CA ILE A 31 -5.43 -7.47 10.31
C ILE A 31 -4.46 -6.37 10.78
N ILE A 32 -3.29 -6.78 11.30
CA ILE A 32 -2.31 -5.84 11.86
C ILE A 32 -1.17 -5.55 10.86
N GLY A 33 -0.83 -6.52 10.01
CA GLY A 33 0.30 -6.38 9.09
C GLY A 33 0.10 -5.28 8.05
N GLY A 34 -1.15 -4.92 7.73
CA GLY A 34 -1.46 -3.82 6.83
C GLY A 34 -1.01 -2.43 7.30
N LEU A 35 -0.78 -2.25 8.60
CA LEU A 35 -0.11 -1.07 9.16
C LEU A 35 1.38 -1.33 9.39
N ILE A 36 1.70 -2.43 10.05
CA ILE A 36 3.06 -2.70 10.52
C ILE A 36 4.02 -2.85 9.34
N VAL A 37 3.69 -3.68 8.35
CA VAL A 37 4.58 -3.98 7.23
C VAL A 37 4.92 -2.73 6.41
N PRO A 38 3.97 -1.89 5.96
CA PRO A 38 4.34 -0.68 5.22
C PRO A 38 5.09 0.33 6.08
N ILE A 39 4.83 0.44 7.40
CA ILE A 39 5.64 1.29 8.29
C ILE A 39 7.10 0.82 8.31
N PHE A 40 7.33 -0.48 8.56
CA PHE A 40 8.68 -1.03 8.54
C PHE A 40 9.34 -0.89 7.17
N ALA A 41 8.59 -1.10 6.08
CA ALA A 41 9.11 -0.88 4.74
C ALA A 41 9.52 0.59 4.52
N LEU A 42 8.74 1.56 4.99
CA LEU A 42 9.09 2.99 4.89
C LEU A 42 10.29 3.37 5.75
N ILE A 43 10.52 2.70 6.88
CA ILE A 43 11.69 2.93 7.75
C ILE A 43 12.95 2.28 7.15
N LEU A 44 12.82 1.04 6.68
CA LEU A 44 13.97 0.21 6.24
C LEU A 44 14.38 0.46 4.79
N GLU A 45 13.45 0.89 3.94
CA GLU A 45 13.72 1.19 2.55
C GLU A 45 13.80 2.71 2.38
N ASP A 46 14.99 3.24 2.13
CA ASP A 46 15.26 4.66 1.90
C ASP A 46 15.48 5.00 0.41
N LYS A 47 15.93 4.03 -0.40
CA LYS A 47 16.41 4.27 -1.78
C LYS A 47 15.46 3.79 -2.86
N ASN A 48 14.80 2.66 -2.66
CA ASN A 48 13.97 2.06 -3.71
C ASN A 48 12.60 2.75 -3.81
N SER A 49 12.43 3.64 -4.78
CA SER A 49 11.18 4.39 -5.01
C SER A 49 9.99 3.49 -5.33
N PHE A 50 10.21 2.33 -5.97
CA PHE A 50 9.17 1.37 -6.31
C PHE A 50 8.56 0.75 -5.04
N VAL A 51 9.39 0.23 -4.14
CA VAL A 51 8.96 -0.35 -2.85
C VAL A 51 8.33 0.72 -1.97
N ARG A 52 8.96 1.91 -1.88
CA ARG A 52 8.42 3.04 -1.13
C ARG A 52 7.04 3.49 -1.62
N SER A 53 6.81 3.51 -2.92
CA SER A 53 5.53 3.94 -3.48
C SER A 53 4.41 3.00 -3.07
N TYR A 54 4.63 1.69 -3.16
CA TYR A 54 3.66 0.70 -2.67
C TYR A 54 3.49 0.78 -1.15
N ALA A 55 4.55 1.01 -0.38
CA ALA A 55 4.45 1.17 1.08
C ALA A 55 3.64 2.41 1.49
N LYS A 56 3.87 3.57 0.86
CA LYS A 56 3.07 4.79 1.08
C LYS A 56 1.60 4.55 0.74
N GLN A 57 1.33 3.88 -0.38
CA GLN A 57 -0.03 3.60 -0.83
C GLN A 57 -0.78 2.66 0.10
N THR A 58 -0.19 1.51 0.47
CA THR A 58 -0.80 0.57 1.41
C THR A 58 -1.03 1.23 2.76
N MET A 59 -0.08 2.03 3.26
CA MET A 59 -0.24 2.78 4.51
C MET A 59 -1.40 3.79 4.43
N ALA A 60 -1.47 4.56 3.35
CA ALA A 60 -2.51 5.56 3.15
C ALA A 60 -3.91 4.95 3.12
N ILE A 61 -4.06 3.80 2.46
CA ILE A 61 -5.32 3.05 2.42
C ILE A 61 -5.71 2.57 3.83
N TRP A 62 -4.77 2.05 4.61
CA TRP A 62 -5.08 1.61 5.97
C TRP A 62 -5.48 2.75 6.89
N VAL A 63 -4.79 3.89 6.81
CA VAL A 63 -5.18 5.09 7.55
C VAL A 63 -6.58 5.53 7.16
N LEU A 64 -6.90 5.54 5.86
CA LEU A 64 -8.25 5.86 5.38
C LEU A 64 -9.30 4.90 5.94
N LEU A 65 -9.04 3.59 5.91
CA LEU A 65 -9.97 2.58 6.40
C LEU A 65 -10.19 2.70 7.91
N ILE A 66 -9.16 2.99 8.70
CA ILE A 66 -9.29 3.20 10.15
C ILE A 66 -10.13 4.44 10.45
N VAL A 67 -9.80 5.57 9.82
CA VAL A 67 -10.56 6.82 10.00
C VAL A 67 -12.01 6.61 9.58
N SER A 68 -12.24 5.95 8.44
CA SER A 68 -13.58 5.65 7.94
C SER A 68 -14.33 4.69 8.86
N GLY A 69 -13.67 3.65 9.38
CA GLY A 69 -14.28 2.68 10.29
C GLY A 69 -14.74 3.32 11.60
N VAL A 70 -13.93 4.21 12.18
CA VAL A 70 -14.30 4.97 13.39
C VAL A 70 -15.50 5.90 13.12
N LEU A 71 -15.52 6.59 11.98
CA LEU A 71 -16.61 7.52 11.63
C LEU A 71 -17.95 6.82 11.33
N ASN A 72 -17.92 5.58 10.83
CA ASN A 72 -19.13 4.85 10.42
C ASN A 72 -19.79 4.01 11.54
N PHE A 73 -19.22 3.99 12.76
CA PHE A 73 -19.65 3.10 13.85
C PHE A 73 -21.11 3.31 14.33
N ILE A 74 -21.74 4.46 14.03
CA ILE A 74 -23.01 4.89 14.64
C ILE A 74 -24.23 4.65 13.73
N ILE A 75 -24.07 4.55 12.40
CA ILE A 75 -25.20 4.57 11.43
C ILE A 75 -25.13 3.38 10.46
N ILE A 76 -26.23 2.61 10.34
CA ILE A 76 -26.35 1.43 9.44
C ILE A 76 -25.96 1.77 7.99
N ILE A 77 -26.41 2.92 7.46
CA ILE A 77 -26.08 3.39 6.10
C ILE A 77 -24.57 3.63 5.94
N GLY A 78 -23.91 4.16 6.97
CA GLY A 78 -22.47 4.39 6.98
C GLY A 78 -21.68 3.08 6.86
N ASN A 79 -22.13 2.03 7.55
CA ASN A 79 -21.52 0.71 7.46
C ASN A 79 -21.64 0.07 6.06
N ILE A 80 -22.77 0.25 5.38
CA ILE A 80 -22.93 -0.23 3.99
C ILE A 80 -21.97 0.49 3.05
N LEU A 81 -21.90 1.82 3.14
CA LEU A 81 -21.00 2.63 2.32
C LEU A 81 -19.52 2.27 2.60
N TYR A 82 -19.15 2.12 3.86
CA TYR A 82 -17.83 1.67 4.28
C TYR A 82 -17.47 0.32 3.66
N PHE A 83 -18.38 -0.65 3.69
CA PHE A 83 -18.16 -1.97 3.11
C PHE A 83 -17.94 -1.94 1.60
N ILE A 84 -18.71 -1.11 0.87
CA ILE A 84 -18.53 -0.90 -0.58
C ILE A 84 -17.14 -0.31 -0.86
N ILE A 85 -16.74 0.73 -0.12
CA ILE A 85 -15.42 1.36 -0.25
C ILE A 85 -14.30 0.33 0.03
N PHE A 86 -14.45 -0.47 1.08
CA PHE A 86 -13.50 -1.53 1.41
C PHE A 86 -13.34 -2.54 0.27
N ILE A 87 -14.43 -3.02 -0.33
CA ILE A 87 -14.37 -3.95 -1.47
C ILE A 87 -13.62 -3.31 -2.65
N VAL A 88 -13.92 -2.06 -3.00
CA VAL A 88 -13.25 -1.36 -4.11
C VAL A 88 -11.75 -1.26 -3.84
N LEU A 89 -11.36 -0.84 -2.63
CA LEU A 89 -9.95 -0.73 -2.24
C LEU A 89 -9.26 -2.10 -2.21
N ALA A 90 -9.94 -3.16 -1.76
CA ALA A 90 -9.41 -4.52 -1.78
C ALA A 90 -9.13 -5.00 -3.21
N ILE A 91 -10.03 -4.77 -4.16
CA ILE A 91 -9.80 -5.11 -5.58
C ILE A 91 -8.59 -4.35 -6.14
N LEU A 92 -8.52 -3.04 -5.89
CA LEU A 92 -7.38 -2.21 -6.32
C LEU A 92 -6.06 -2.69 -5.69
N GLN A 93 -6.11 -3.16 -4.46
CA GLN A 93 -4.95 -3.71 -3.77
C GLN A 93 -4.52 -5.08 -4.32
N ILE A 94 -5.45 -5.93 -4.76
CA ILE A 94 -5.13 -7.17 -5.51
C ILE A 94 -4.37 -6.80 -6.79
N ILE A 95 -4.84 -5.80 -7.54
CA ILE A 95 -4.18 -5.34 -8.77
C ILE A 95 -2.78 -4.80 -8.46
N ALA A 96 -2.61 -4.02 -7.40
CA ALA A 96 -1.32 -3.52 -6.93
C ALA A 96 -0.36 -4.67 -6.59
N THR A 97 -0.87 -5.69 -5.88
CA THR A 97 -0.11 -6.89 -5.50
C THR A 97 0.40 -7.63 -6.72
N ILE A 98 -0.46 -7.92 -7.70
CA ILE A 98 -0.07 -8.60 -8.95
C ILE A 98 0.92 -7.74 -9.75
N SER A 99 0.65 -6.44 -9.87
CA SER A 99 1.49 -5.49 -10.60
C SER A 99 2.90 -5.43 -10.02
N SER A 100 3.03 -5.49 -8.69
CA SER A 100 4.33 -5.48 -8.02
C SER A 100 5.22 -6.67 -8.38
N ILE A 101 4.65 -7.88 -8.51
CA ILE A 101 5.38 -9.07 -8.97
C ILE A 101 5.83 -8.89 -10.43
N LEU A 102 4.94 -8.34 -11.27
CA LEU A 102 5.19 -8.08 -12.68
C LEU A 102 6.13 -6.89 -12.94
N GLU A 103 6.75 -6.32 -11.90
CA GLU A 103 7.66 -5.18 -11.98
C GLU A 103 6.99 -3.90 -12.55
N LYS A 104 5.66 -3.81 -12.44
CA LYS A 104 4.86 -2.65 -12.91
C LYS A 104 4.50 -1.75 -11.74
N GLU A 105 4.64 -0.44 -11.92
CA GLU A 105 4.07 0.53 -11.00
C GLU A 105 2.56 0.64 -11.23
N PHE A 106 1.78 0.45 -10.17
CA PHE A 106 0.34 0.65 -10.18
C PHE A 106 -0.05 1.64 -9.09
N LYS A 107 -0.47 2.83 -9.54
CA LYS A 107 -0.99 3.89 -8.66
C LYS A 107 -2.48 3.69 -8.47
N ILE A 108 -2.90 3.46 -7.23
CA ILE A 108 -4.32 3.36 -6.89
C ILE A 108 -4.94 4.75 -7.03
N PRO A 109 -5.99 4.91 -7.85
CA PRO A 109 -6.64 6.20 -8.06
C PRO A 109 -7.11 6.83 -6.76
N TYR A 110 -7.07 8.16 -6.69
CA TYR A 110 -7.53 8.96 -5.54
C TYR A 110 -6.73 8.80 -4.22
N VAL A 111 -5.84 7.81 -4.11
CA VAL A 111 -5.00 7.61 -2.92
C VAL A 111 -3.84 8.62 -2.85
N GLU A 112 -3.43 9.19 -3.99
CA GLU A 112 -2.36 10.20 -4.05
C GLU A 112 -2.63 11.41 -3.16
N LYS A 113 -3.88 11.87 -3.06
CA LYS A 113 -4.25 12.98 -2.16
C LYS A 113 -4.01 12.63 -0.69
N ILE A 114 -4.29 11.38 -0.31
CA ILE A 114 -4.10 10.88 1.05
C ILE A 114 -2.60 10.71 1.33
N ILE A 115 -1.84 10.20 0.37
CA ILE A 115 -0.37 10.09 0.46
C ILE A 115 0.24 11.48 0.68
N ASN A 116 -0.18 12.50 -0.07
CA ASN A 116 0.34 13.86 0.05
C ASN A 116 0.02 14.47 1.43
N LEU A 117 -1.15 14.17 1.99
CA LEU A 117 -1.51 14.59 3.35
C LEU A 117 -0.64 13.90 4.41
N LEU A 118 -0.40 12.60 4.28
CA LEU A 118 0.30 11.80 5.30
C LEU A 118 1.81 11.95 5.29
N PHE A 119 2.40 12.19 4.12
CA PHE A 119 3.84 12.16 3.92
C PHE A 119 4.42 13.51 3.50
N LEU A 120 3.79 14.62 3.92
CA LEU A 120 4.20 16.04 3.73
C LEU A 120 5.54 16.18 2.98
N HIS A 121 5.46 16.59 1.70
CA HIS A 121 6.64 16.85 0.87
C HIS A 121 6.94 18.34 0.86
#